data_AF-A0A4S3JFJ7-F1
#
_entry.id   AF-A0A4S3JFJ7-F1
#
_cell.length_a   1.000
_cell.length_b   1.000
_cell.length_c   1.000
_cell.angle_alpha   90.00
_cell.angle_beta   90.00
_cell.angle_gamma   90.00
#
_symmetry.space_group_name_H-M   'P 1'
#
loop_
_entity.id
_entity.type
_entity.pdbx_description
1 polymer ?
#
loop_
_entity_poly.entity_id
_entity_poly.type
_entity_poly.pdbx_seq_one_letter_code
_entity_poly.pdbx_strand_id
1 'polypeptide(L)'
;MLRSRIARMLFPYPVSPLTNFILLEVDDALNDVLLPDSTLVVRFNNEPFLFQLLRHTRPIHIVVVGGGLLLFYFYNLETVEMTGRQRFNCISAKSERKMGTKEYQQLLSDLQGKVLPENHPLTVQVNRVLHRLIPNAPLEGADWKVHVINEPNEVNAFVLPGGKVFVFTGILPVCQDDNGLAAVLGHEIAHVVAHHPAERMSHNAISMVLALVTALILDISGQLSSMLLSLAYGLPNSRIQEAEADEMGLMIMSKSCFNPEGAVNL
;
A
#
# COMPACT_ATOMS: atom_id res chain seq x y z
N MET A 1 -44.26 49.51 -27.69
CA MET A 1 -45.45 48.65 -27.85
C MET A 1 -45.28 47.47 -28.81
N LEU A 2 -44.18 47.34 -29.59
CA LEU A 2 -43.93 46.15 -30.43
C LEU A 2 -43.02 45.08 -29.78
N ARG A 3 -42.28 45.41 -28.72
CA ARG A 3 -41.36 44.49 -28.03
C ARG A 3 -42.01 43.56 -26.98
N SER A 4 -43.22 43.87 -26.51
CA SER A 4 -43.92 43.05 -25.49
C SER A 4 -44.79 41.92 -26.07
N ARG A 5 -44.92 41.83 -27.40
CA ARG A 5 -45.69 40.75 -28.06
C ARG A 5 -44.86 39.53 -28.48
N ILE A 6 -43.54 39.66 -28.64
CA ILE A 6 -42.67 38.53 -29.04
C ILE A 6 -42.24 37.71 -27.81
N ALA A 7 -42.00 38.35 -26.67
CA ALA A 7 -41.57 37.66 -25.44
C ALA A 7 -42.67 36.77 -24.80
N ARG A 8 -43.95 36.96 -25.13
CA ARG A 8 -45.06 36.14 -24.62
C ARG A 8 -45.37 34.89 -25.45
N MET A 9 -44.72 34.71 -26.60
CA MET A 9 -45.02 33.60 -27.52
C MET A 9 -44.18 32.34 -27.25
N LEU A 10 -43.10 32.45 -26.46
CA LEU A 10 -42.16 31.33 -26.25
C LEU A 10 -42.28 30.62 -24.90
N PHE A 11 -42.97 31.18 -23.88
CA PHE A 11 -43.05 30.57 -22.55
C PHE A 11 -44.39 30.85 -21.83
N PRO A 12 -45.34 29.89 -21.76
CA PRO A 12 -46.66 30.10 -21.18
C PRO A 12 -46.81 29.55 -19.74
N TYR A 13 -45.83 29.76 -18.85
CA TYR A 13 -45.94 29.35 -17.43
C TYR A 13 -45.24 30.37 -16.50
N PRO A 14 -45.69 30.50 -15.22
CA PRO A 14 -45.21 31.52 -14.31
C PRO A 14 -43.78 31.26 -13.85
N VAL A 15 -43.00 32.33 -13.80
CA VAL A 15 -41.53 32.33 -13.67
C VAL A 15 -41.14 32.33 -12.18
N SER A 16 -40.16 31.51 -11.81
CA SER A 16 -39.55 31.51 -10.47
C SER A 16 -38.42 32.55 -10.38
N PRO A 17 -38.00 32.98 -9.17
CA PRO A 17 -37.12 34.13 -8.96
C PRO A 17 -35.68 33.96 -9.44
N LEU A 18 -35.29 32.75 -9.88
CA LEU A 18 -33.92 32.44 -10.34
C LEU A 18 -33.57 33.00 -11.73
N THR A 19 -34.55 33.51 -12.47
CA THR A 19 -34.33 33.97 -13.86
C THR A 19 -33.82 35.41 -13.95
N ASN A 20 -33.90 36.21 -12.87
CA ASN A 20 -33.39 37.58 -12.87
C ASN A 20 -31.86 37.66 -12.71
N PHE A 21 -31.22 36.61 -12.20
CA PHE A 21 -29.75 36.59 -12.07
C PHE A 21 -29.06 36.32 -13.41
N ILE A 22 -29.69 35.52 -14.28
CA ILE A 22 -29.16 35.20 -15.62
C ILE A 22 -29.19 36.43 -16.55
N LEU A 23 -30.10 37.38 -16.34
CA LEU A 23 -30.20 38.57 -17.19
C LEU A 23 -29.21 39.69 -16.84
N LEU A 24 -28.69 39.74 -15.62
CA LEU A 24 -27.72 40.77 -15.21
C LEU A 24 -26.28 40.42 -15.61
N GLU A 25 -25.94 39.13 -15.68
CA GLU A 25 -24.60 38.66 -16.05
C GLU A 25 -24.36 38.68 -17.57
N VAL A 26 -25.42 38.87 -18.36
CA VAL A 26 -25.36 38.96 -19.82
C VAL A 26 -25.11 40.39 -20.31
N ASP A 27 -25.47 41.43 -19.54
CA ASP A 27 -25.30 42.83 -19.95
C ASP A 27 -23.83 43.30 -19.85
N ASP A 28 -23.08 42.85 -18.85
CA ASP A 28 -21.65 43.18 -18.70
C ASP A 28 -20.77 42.49 -19.74
N ALA A 29 -21.23 41.38 -20.34
CA ALA A 29 -20.51 40.65 -21.38
C ALA A 29 -20.84 41.15 -22.81
N LEU A 30 -21.85 41.99 -23.00
CA LEU A 30 -22.30 42.45 -24.32
C LEU A 30 -21.71 43.79 -24.78
N ASN A 31 -20.98 44.51 -23.92
CA ASN A 31 -20.40 45.81 -24.30
C ASN A 31 -19.07 45.73 -25.06
N ASP A 32 -18.37 44.59 -25.00
CA ASP A 32 -17.17 44.37 -25.79
C ASP A 32 -17.42 43.31 -26.86
N VAL A 33 -17.15 43.69 -28.12
CA VAL A 33 -17.07 42.82 -29.31
C VAL A 33 -18.38 42.63 -30.09
N LEU A 34 -18.83 43.72 -30.74
CA LEU A 34 -19.52 43.64 -32.03
C LEU A 34 -18.49 43.60 -33.16
N LEU A 35 -18.19 42.42 -33.69
CA LEU A 35 -17.63 42.25 -35.03
C LEU A 35 -18.46 41.21 -35.81
N PRO A 36 -18.77 41.46 -37.10
CA PRO A 36 -19.56 40.55 -37.91
C PRO A 36 -18.68 39.44 -38.46
N ASP A 37 -19.24 38.23 -38.61
CA ASP A 37 -18.60 37.03 -39.13
C ASP A 37 -17.48 36.41 -38.27
N SER A 38 -17.86 35.65 -37.24
CA SER A 38 -17.09 34.49 -36.83
C SER A 38 -17.91 33.53 -35.99
N THR A 39 -17.78 32.24 -36.28
CA THR A 39 -18.20 31.13 -35.43
C THR A 39 -17.71 31.34 -34.00
N LEU A 40 -18.64 31.39 -33.03
CA LEU A 40 -18.32 31.56 -31.62
C LEU A 40 -17.72 30.26 -31.08
N VAL A 41 -16.40 30.14 -31.16
CA VAL A 41 -15.64 29.05 -30.53
C VAL A 41 -15.47 29.41 -29.05
N VAL A 42 -16.38 28.92 -28.20
CA VAL A 42 -16.17 28.92 -26.75
C VAL A 42 -15.00 27.97 -26.46
N ARG A 43 -13.77 28.50 -26.37
CA ARG A 43 -12.63 27.73 -25.86
C ARG A 43 -12.75 27.65 -24.34
N PHE A 44 -13.25 26.52 -23.84
CA PHE A 44 -13.05 26.16 -22.44
C PHE A 44 -11.57 25.84 -22.25
N ASN A 45 -10.79 26.83 -21.81
CA ASN A 45 -9.39 26.65 -21.50
C ASN A 45 -9.27 26.06 -20.07
N ASN A 46 -9.79 24.85 -19.87
CA ASN A 46 -9.60 24.11 -18.62
C ASN A 46 -8.24 23.42 -18.66
N GLU A 47 -7.18 24.23 -18.63
CA GLU A 47 -5.83 23.72 -18.39
C GLU A 47 -5.78 23.15 -16.97
N PRO A 48 -5.29 21.91 -16.78
CA PRO A 48 -5.25 21.32 -15.45
C PRO A 48 -4.42 22.17 -14.48
N PHE A 49 -4.82 22.18 -13.20
CA PHE A 49 -4.18 22.98 -12.16
C PHE A 49 -2.64 22.82 -12.14
N LEU A 50 -2.12 21.60 -12.34
CA LEU A 50 -0.68 21.38 -12.38
C LEU A 50 0.02 22.10 -13.55
N PHE A 51 -0.60 22.18 -14.74
CA PHE A 51 -0.01 22.90 -15.88
C PHE A 51 0.03 24.41 -15.63
N GLN A 52 -1.00 24.94 -14.96
CA GLN A 52 -1.00 26.33 -14.51
C GLN A 52 0.11 26.58 -13.49
N LEU A 53 0.27 25.67 -12.53
CA LEU A 53 1.34 25.71 -11.52
C LEU A 53 2.73 25.64 -12.16
N LEU A 54 2.95 24.70 -13.08
CA LEU A 54 4.22 24.50 -13.78
C LEU A 54 4.61 25.71 -14.65
N ARG A 55 3.64 26.34 -15.33
CA ARG A 55 3.88 27.55 -16.13
C ARG A 55 4.36 28.73 -15.28
N HIS A 56 3.89 28.84 -14.04
CA HIS A 56 4.28 29.90 -13.09
C HIS A 56 5.51 29.52 -12.24
N THR A 57 5.95 28.27 -12.31
CA THR A 57 7.11 27.78 -11.55
C THR A 57 8.38 28.04 -12.33
N ARG A 58 9.36 28.73 -11.70
CA ARG A 58 10.67 28.93 -12.34
C ARG A 58 11.36 27.58 -12.60
N PRO A 59 12.06 27.40 -13.74
CA PRO A 59 12.69 26.12 -14.10
C PRO A 59 13.67 25.61 -13.05
N ILE A 60 14.30 26.51 -12.29
CA ILE A 60 15.18 26.16 -11.17
C ILE A 60 14.48 25.33 -10.08
N HIS A 61 13.20 25.60 -9.79
CA HIS A 61 12.46 24.83 -8.77
C HIS A 61 12.16 23.42 -9.25
N ILE A 62 11.86 23.24 -10.54
CA ILE A 62 11.63 21.92 -11.14
C ILE A 62 12.91 21.08 -11.05
N VAL A 63 14.06 21.67 -11.38
CA VAL A 63 15.37 21.00 -11.30
C VAL A 63 15.70 20.64 -9.85
N VAL A 64 15.45 21.53 -8.89
CA VAL A 64 15.71 21.26 -7.47
C VAL A 64 14.81 20.14 -6.94
N VAL A 65 13.52 20.17 -7.24
CA VAL A 65 12.58 19.13 -6.79
C VAL A 65 12.90 17.79 -7.46
N GLY A 66 13.10 17.77 -8.78
CA GLY A 66 13.45 16.55 -9.51
C GLY A 66 14.78 15.95 -9.05
N GLY A 67 15.80 16.79 -8.85
CA GLY A 67 17.09 16.38 -8.28
C GLY A 67 16.95 15.82 -6.87
N GLY A 68 16.14 16.47 -6.01
CA GLY A 68 15.86 15.99 -4.67
C GLY A 68 15.18 14.62 -4.63
N LEU A 69 14.20 14.37 -5.51
CA LEU A 69 13.52 13.08 -5.62
C LEU A 69 14.46 11.97 -6.11
N LEU A 70 15.33 12.26 -7.08
CA LEU A 70 16.34 11.31 -7.53
C LEU A 70 17.33 10.98 -6.42
N LEU A 71 17.86 11.99 -5.73
CA LEU A 71 18.75 11.79 -4.58
C LEU A 71 18.05 10.97 -3.48
N PHE A 72 16.79 11.24 -3.20
CA PHE A 72 16.00 10.46 -2.25
C PHE A 72 15.83 9.00 -2.70
N TYR A 73 15.53 8.76 -3.98
CA TYR A 73 15.42 7.40 -4.52
C TYR A 73 16.72 6.61 -4.34
N PHE A 74 17.84 7.17 -4.80
CA PHE A 74 19.14 6.50 -4.73
C PHE A 74 19.67 6.35 -3.30
N TYR A 75 19.37 7.29 -2.40
CA TYR A 75 19.75 7.19 -0.99
C TYR A 75 19.05 6.05 -0.26
N ASN A 76 17.83 5.70 -0.68
CA ASN A 76 17.02 4.63 -0.08
C ASN A 76 17.06 3.33 -0.92
N LEU A 77 18.03 3.19 -1.83
CA LEU A 77 18.32 1.90 -2.45
C LEU A 77 19.16 1.07 -1.48
N GLU A 78 18.67 -0.13 -1.18
CA GLU A 78 19.34 -1.11 -0.33
C GLU A 78 19.46 -2.45 -1.06
N THR A 79 20.41 -3.26 -0.60
CA THR A 79 20.63 -4.62 -1.12
C THR A 79 20.24 -5.62 -0.03
N VAL A 80 19.45 -6.63 -0.39
CA VAL A 80 19.06 -7.71 0.53
C VAL A 80 20.28 -8.58 0.82
N GLU A 81 20.63 -8.77 2.09
CA GLU A 81 21.88 -9.44 2.49
C GLU A 81 21.98 -10.90 2.03
N MET A 82 20.84 -11.63 2.00
CA MET A 82 20.83 -13.06 1.68
C MET A 82 20.79 -13.36 0.18
N THR A 83 20.17 -12.49 -0.63
CA THR A 83 19.94 -12.74 -2.07
C THR A 83 20.73 -11.80 -2.98
N GLY A 84 21.22 -10.67 -2.46
CA GLY A 84 21.89 -9.64 -3.26
C GLY A 84 20.94 -8.81 -4.13
N ARG A 85 19.62 -8.95 -3.97
CA ARG A 85 18.63 -8.18 -4.73
C ARG A 85 18.65 -6.70 -4.33
N GLN A 86 18.69 -5.80 -5.31
CA GLN A 86 18.50 -4.37 -5.06
C GLN A 86 17.02 -4.03 -4.96
N ARG A 87 16.69 -3.15 -4.01
CA ARG A 87 15.33 -2.65 -3.82
C ARG A 87 15.32 -1.23 -3.28
N PHE A 88 14.17 -0.60 -3.40
CA PHE A 88 13.90 0.69 -2.77
C PHE A 88 13.18 0.47 -1.44
N ASN A 89 13.73 0.98 -0.34
CA ASN A 89 13.10 0.94 0.97
C ASN A 89 13.42 2.22 1.75
N CYS A 90 12.41 3.05 1.99
CA CYS A 90 12.55 4.29 2.74
C CYS A 90 12.14 4.16 4.21
N ILE A 91 11.81 2.96 4.66
CA ILE A 91 11.41 2.67 6.04
C ILE A 91 12.58 2.03 6.76
N SER A 92 13.15 2.75 7.72
CA SER A 92 14.22 2.19 8.56
C SER A 92 13.75 0.99 9.37
N ALA A 93 14.65 0.02 9.58
CA ALA A 93 14.40 -1.17 10.40
C ALA A 93 13.92 -0.84 11.84
N LYS A 94 14.37 0.29 12.41
CA LYS A 94 13.89 0.76 13.72
C LYS A 94 12.42 1.18 13.67
N SER A 95 12.00 1.86 12.60
CA SER A 95 10.61 2.29 12.43
C SER A 95 9.72 1.08 12.17
N GLU A 96 10.17 0.14 11.33
CA GLU A 96 9.50 -1.13 11.08
C GLU A 96 9.28 -1.93 12.38
N ARG A 97 10.33 -2.12 13.19
CA ARG A 97 10.22 -2.80 14.49
C ARG A 97 9.24 -2.10 15.44
N LYS A 98 9.22 -0.77 15.44
CA LYS A 98 8.27 0.00 16.24
C LYS A 98 6.82 -0.22 15.79
N MET A 99 6.58 -0.31 14.48
CA MET A 99 5.27 -0.64 13.92
C MET A 99 4.87 -2.07 14.29
N GLY A 100 5.77 -3.05 14.11
CA GLY A 100 5.55 -4.44 14.51
C GLY A 100 5.25 -4.59 16.00
N THR A 101 5.88 -3.78 16.87
CA THR A 101 5.58 -3.76 18.32
C THR A 101 4.18 -3.25 18.62
N LYS A 102 3.70 -2.24 17.88
CA LYS A 102 2.32 -1.73 18.05
C LYS A 102 1.30 -2.76 17.58
N GLU A 103 1.53 -3.34 16.41
CA GLU A 103 0.68 -4.39 15.84
C GLU A 103 0.64 -5.61 16.76
N TYR A 104 1.79 -6.01 17.33
CA TYR A 104 1.87 -7.06 18.34
C TYR A 104 0.97 -6.78 19.56
N GLN A 105 1.01 -5.57 20.10
CA GLN A 105 0.17 -5.18 21.25
C GLN A 105 -1.32 -5.24 20.90
N GLN A 106 -1.69 -4.79 19.70
CA GLN A 106 -3.06 -4.83 19.23
C GLN A 106 -3.54 -6.28 19.05
N LEU A 107 -2.77 -7.12 18.36
CA LEU A 107 -3.10 -8.53 18.15
C LEU A 107 -3.21 -9.31 19.44
N LEU A 108 -2.33 -9.07 20.42
CA LEU A 108 -2.44 -9.71 21.73
C LEU A 108 -3.73 -9.33 22.47
N SER A 109 -4.19 -8.09 22.30
CA SER A 109 -5.48 -7.65 22.85
C SER A 109 -6.64 -8.35 22.14
N ASP A 110 -6.60 -8.42 20.81
CA ASP A 110 -7.68 -9.00 20.01
C ASP A 110 -7.78 -10.53 20.15
N LEU A 111 -6.65 -11.19 20.35
CA LEU A 111 -6.53 -12.65 20.49
C LEU A 111 -6.49 -13.10 21.96
N GLN A 112 -6.75 -12.20 22.90
CA GLN A 112 -6.72 -12.50 24.33
C GLN A 112 -7.67 -13.66 24.66
N GLY A 113 -7.16 -14.66 25.40
CA GLY A 113 -7.92 -15.86 25.78
C GLY A 113 -7.93 -16.97 24.72
N LYS A 114 -7.42 -16.73 23.51
CA LYS A 114 -7.24 -17.75 22.47
C LYS A 114 -5.81 -18.28 22.37
N VAL A 115 -4.86 -17.59 22.97
CA VAL A 115 -3.45 -18.00 23.02
C VAL A 115 -3.30 -19.25 23.88
N LEU A 116 -2.74 -20.31 23.32
CA LEU A 116 -2.46 -21.55 24.04
C LEU A 116 -1.33 -21.35 25.06
N PRO A 117 -1.37 -22.04 26.21
CA PRO A 117 -0.29 -22.03 27.19
C PRO A 117 1.06 -22.49 26.61
N GLU A 118 2.16 -22.02 27.21
CA GLU A 118 3.52 -22.37 26.77
C GLU A 118 3.82 -23.89 26.86
N ASN A 119 3.22 -24.57 27.83
CA ASN A 119 3.37 -26.02 28.05
C ASN A 119 2.44 -26.88 27.18
N HIS A 120 1.59 -26.29 26.35
CA HIS A 120 0.71 -27.04 25.46
C HIS A 120 1.55 -27.77 24.40
N PRO A 121 1.24 -29.04 24.05
CA PRO A 121 2.05 -29.84 23.12
C PRO A 121 2.27 -29.16 21.76
N LEU A 122 1.25 -28.49 21.22
CA LEU A 122 1.38 -27.72 19.97
C LEU A 122 2.34 -26.52 20.12
N THR A 123 2.25 -25.78 21.22
CA THR A 123 3.16 -24.66 21.51
C THR A 123 4.59 -25.14 21.67
N VAL A 124 4.81 -26.29 22.33
CA VAL A 124 6.13 -26.92 22.47
C VAL A 124 6.68 -27.37 21.11
N GLN A 125 5.83 -27.97 20.26
CA GLN A 125 6.22 -28.36 18.90
C GLN A 125 6.66 -27.16 18.06
N VAL A 126 5.83 -26.12 17.98
CA VAL A 126 6.11 -24.90 17.22
C VAL A 126 7.38 -24.22 17.74
N ASN A 127 7.52 -24.09 19.07
CA ASN A 127 8.73 -23.56 19.68
C ASN A 127 9.96 -24.37 19.30
N ARG A 128 9.92 -25.70 19.38
CA ARG A 128 11.06 -26.57 19.03
C ARG A 128 11.48 -26.38 17.57
N VAL A 129 10.54 -26.26 16.64
CA VAL A 129 10.84 -25.99 15.23
C VAL A 129 11.46 -24.60 15.06
N LEU A 130 10.82 -23.57 15.62
CA LEU A 130 11.30 -22.19 15.50
C LEU A 130 12.71 -22.00 16.09
N HIS A 131 13.01 -22.60 17.25
CA HIS A 131 14.33 -22.52 17.88
C HIS A 131 15.46 -23.08 17.01
N ARG A 132 15.15 -24.00 16.09
CA ARG A 132 16.12 -24.51 15.10
C ARG A 132 16.28 -23.56 13.91
N LEU A 133 15.23 -22.83 13.52
CA LEU A 133 15.24 -21.89 12.40
C LEU A 133 15.94 -20.56 12.75
N ILE A 134 15.68 -20.00 13.94
CA ILE A 134 16.16 -18.68 14.37
C ILE A 134 17.67 -18.46 14.19
N PRO A 135 18.56 -19.42 14.58
CA PRO A 135 20.01 -19.23 14.42
C PRO A 135 20.46 -19.01 12.97
N ASN A 136 19.64 -19.44 12.00
CA ASN A 136 19.91 -19.32 10.57
C ASN A 136 19.16 -18.15 9.92
N ALA A 137 18.42 -17.36 10.70
CA ALA A 137 17.62 -16.22 10.27
C ALA A 137 18.18 -14.92 10.87
N PRO A 138 19.10 -14.22 10.18
CA PRO A 138 19.73 -13.01 10.69
C PRO A 138 18.70 -11.88 10.77
N LEU A 139 18.21 -11.59 11.97
CA LEU A 139 17.30 -10.46 12.22
C LEU A 139 17.79 -9.66 13.43
N GLU A 140 18.42 -8.52 13.18
CA GLU A 140 18.97 -7.69 14.24
C GLU A 140 17.88 -7.19 15.21
N GLY A 141 18.16 -7.26 16.51
CA GLY A 141 17.27 -6.75 17.56
C GLY A 141 15.91 -7.45 17.63
N ALA A 142 15.79 -8.67 17.10
CA ALA A 142 14.62 -9.51 17.24
C ALA A 142 14.48 -10.07 18.66
N ASP A 143 13.28 -10.03 19.21
CA ASP A 143 12.89 -10.70 20.46
C ASP A 143 11.92 -11.82 20.08
N TRP A 144 12.46 -12.99 19.76
CA TRP A 144 11.66 -14.09 19.22
C TRP A 144 10.67 -14.62 20.26
N LYS A 145 9.38 -14.59 19.93
CA LYS A 145 8.30 -15.14 20.77
C LYS A 145 7.24 -15.81 19.93
N VAL A 146 6.77 -16.97 20.37
CA VAL A 146 5.72 -17.76 19.71
C VAL A 146 4.40 -17.58 20.44
N HIS A 147 3.35 -17.35 19.67
CA HIS A 147 1.98 -17.41 20.12
C HIS A 147 1.20 -18.39 19.23
N VAL A 148 0.80 -19.52 19.81
CA VAL A 148 -0.10 -20.45 19.12
C VAL A 148 -1.53 -20.09 19.48
N ILE A 149 -2.35 -19.84 18.47
CA ILE A 149 -3.72 -19.34 18.61
C ILE A 149 -4.69 -20.49 18.35
N ASN A 150 -5.55 -20.76 19.33
CA ASN A 150 -6.56 -21.82 19.26
C ASN A 150 -7.73 -21.42 18.34
N GLU A 151 -7.49 -21.51 17.05
CA GLU A 151 -8.43 -21.22 15.96
C GLU A 151 -8.26 -22.30 14.88
N PRO A 152 -9.00 -23.42 14.97
CA PRO A 152 -8.82 -24.56 14.07
C PRO A 152 -9.36 -24.30 12.65
N ASN A 153 -10.20 -23.29 12.46
CA ASN A 153 -10.79 -22.95 11.16
C ASN A 153 -9.92 -21.98 10.35
N GLU A 154 -8.91 -21.38 10.96
CA GLU A 154 -8.04 -20.39 10.33
C GLU A 154 -6.71 -21.04 9.93
N VAL A 155 -6.49 -21.16 8.62
CA VAL A 155 -5.29 -21.76 8.03
C VAL A 155 -4.27 -20.65 7.79
N ASN A 156 -3.58 -20.23 8.86
CA ASN A 156 -2.67 -19.10 8.80
C ASN A 156 -1.49 -19.21 9.78
N ALA A 157 -0.36 -18.63 9.40
CA ALA A 157 0.77 -18.34 10.27
C ALA A 157 1.48 -17.10 9.72
N PHE A 158 2.00 -16.23 10.59
CA PHE A 158 2.74 -15.05 10.15
C PHE A 158 3.76 -14.62 11.20
N VAL A 159 4.76 -13.87 10.75
CA VAL A 159 5.79 -13.28 11.61
C VAL A 159 5.76 -11.76 11.48
N LEU A 160 5.69 -11.07 12.62
CA LEU A 160 5.76 -9.61 12.66
C LEU A 160 7.22 -9.14 12.72
N PRO A 161 7.50 -7.92 12.22
CA PRO A 161 8.78 -7.27 12.43
C PRO A 161 9.18 -7.25 13.92
N GLY A 162 10.40 -7.71 14.21
CA GLY A 162 10.89 -7.88 15.58
C GLY A 162 10.76 -9.29 16.14
N GLY A 163 10.32 -10.27 15.35
CA GLY A 163 10.40 -11.70 15.69
C GLY A 163 9.18 -12.26 16.45
N LYS A 164 8.01 -11.63 16.34
CA LYS A 164 6.79 -12.15 16.98
C LYS A 164 6.10 -13.10 16.01
N VAL A 165 6.02 -14.37 16.37
CA VAL A 165 5.48 -15.45 15.53
C VAL A 165 4.09 -15.82 16.01
N PHE A 166 3.12 -15.80 15.11
CA PHE A 166 1.74 -16.22 15.35
C PHE A 166 1.42 -17.43 14.48
N VAL A 167 0.92 -18.50 15.10
CA VAL A 167 0.55 -19.74 14.41
C VAL A 167 -0.87 -20.12 14.81
N PHE A 168 -1.77 -20.22 13.84
CA PHE A 168 -3.16 -20.62 14.09
C PHE A 168 -3.23 -22.15 14.06
N THR A 169 -3.98 -22.77 14.97
CA THR A 169 -4.06 -24.23 15.02
C THR A 169 -4.58 -24.86 13.72
N GLY A 170 -5.32 -24.11 12.90
CA GLY A 170 -5.81 -24.58 11.60
C GLY A 170 -4.72 -24.79 10.53
N ILE A 171 -3.53 -24.17 10.63
CA ILE A 171 -2.44 -24.44 9.68
C ILE A 171 -1.71 -25.77 9.97
N LEU A 172 -1.73 -26.23 11.23
CA LEU A 172 -0.91 -27.38 11.66
C LEU A 172 -1.24 -28.69 10.94
N PRO A 173 -2.52 -29.02 10.65
CA PRO A 173 -2.86 -30.19 9.84
C PRO A 173 -2.33 -30.11 8.40
N VAL A 174 -2.22 -28.91 7.82
CA VAL A 174 -1.65 -28.69 6.48
C VAL A 174 -0.15 -28.96 6.48
N CYS A 175 0.54 -28.52 7.54
CA CYS A 175 1.96 -28.76 7.73
C CYS A 175 2.35 -30.24 7.84
N GLN A 176 1.43 -31.11 8.27
CA GLN A 176 1.60 -32.55 8.50
C GLN A 176 2.65 -32.92 9.58
N ASP A 177 3.90 -32.49 9.42
CA ASP A 177 5.02 -32.80 10.29
C ASP A 177 5.89 -31.55 10.61
N ASP A 178 6.99 -31.77 11.33
CA ASP A 178 7.93 -30.69 11.68
C ASP A 178 8.63 -30.09 10.44
N ASN A 179 8.76 -30.85 9.33
CA ASN A 179 9.37 -30.34 8.10
C ASN A 179 8.41 -29.39 7.37
N GLY A 180 7.14 -29.75 7.21
CA GLY A 180 6.16 -28.85 6.62
C GLY A 180 5.93 -27.61 7.50
N LEU A 181 5.94 -27.76 8.82
CA LEU A 181 5.88 -26.61 9.72
C LEU A 181 7.13 -25.72 9.59
N ALA A 182 8.32 -26.32 9.42
CA ALA A 182 9.55 -25.58 9.16
C ALA A 182 9.54 -24.86 7.80
N ALA A 183 8.88 -25.42 6.79
CA ALA A 183 8.72 -24.77 5.48
C ALA A 183 7.84 -23.51 5.60
N VAL A 184 6.66 -23.62 6.20
CA VAL A 184 5.76 -22.46 6.43
C VAL A 184 6.46 -21.39 7.27
N LEU A 185 7.04 -21.76 8.42
CA LEU A 185 7.71 -20.80 9.28
C LEU A 185 8.98 -20.23 8.63
N GLY A 186 9.71 -21.02 7.85
CA GLY A 186 10.89 -20.58 7.11
C GLY A 186 10.54 -19.49 6.10
N HIS A 187 9.44 -19.67 5.35
CA HIS A 187 8.90 -18.69 4.41
C HIS A 187 8.48 -17.39 5.14
N GLU A 188 7.72 -17.49 6.23
CA GLU A 188 7.29 -16.31 7.00
C GLU A 188 8.46 -15.55 7.65
N ILE A 189 9.46 -16.27 8.17
CA ILE A 189 10.69 -15.68 8.70
C ILE A 189 11.46 -15.00 7.57
N ALA A 190 11.52 -15.59 6.38
CA ALA A 190 12.21 -15.03 5.23
C ALA A 190 11.61 -13.68 4.82
N HIS A 191 10.28 -13.51 4.85
CA HIS A 191 9.66 -12.19 4.61
C HIS A 191 10.16 -11.11 5.57
N VAL A 192 10.36 -11.44 6.84
CA VAL A 192 10.78 -10.48 7.86
C VAL A 192 12.28 -10.23 7.81
N VAL A 193 13.10 -11.27 7.62
CA VAL A 193 14.55 -11.13 7.40
C VAL A 193 14.82 -10.30 6.15
N ALA A 194 14.04 -10.52 5.10
CA ALA A 194 14.09 -9.70 3.91
C ALA A 194 13.35 -8.38 4.08
N HIS A 195 12.76 -7.96 5.20
CA HIS A 195 12.04 -6.67 5.31
C HIS A 195 10.99 -6.40 4.19
N HIS A 196 10.36 -7.46 3.65
CA HIS A 196 9.32 -7.33 2.62
C HIS A 196 8.14 -6.44 3.05
N PRO A 197 7.68 -6.43 4.31
CA PRO A 197 6.67 -5.48 4.78
C PRO A 197 7.11 -4.02 4.61
N ALA A 198 8.33 -3.66 5.02
CA ALA A 198 8.87 -2.30 4.86
C ALA A 198 9.03 -1.89 3.39
N GLU A 199 9.51 -2.78 2.53
CA GLU A 199 9.60 -2.54 1.08
C GLU A 199 8.21 -2.24 0.49
N ARG A 200 7.20 -3.05 0.83
CA ARG A 200 5.81 -2.83 0.36
C ARG A 200 5.25 -1.50 0.84
N MET A 201 5.43 -1.18 2.12
CA MET A 201 4.98 0.10 2.67
C MET A 201 5.66 1.30 1.97
N SER A 202 6.94 1.16 1.60
CA SER A 202 7.68 2.16 0.82
C SER A 202 7.09 2.34 -0.59
N HIS A 203 6.78 1.23 -1.28
CA HIS A 203 6.09 1.27 -2.58
C HIS A 203 4.68 1.86 -2.50
N ASN A 204 3.93 1.54 -1.45
CA ASN A 204 2.59 2.08 -1.21
C ASN A 204 2.64 3.60 -0.97
N ALA A 205 3.61 4.08 -0.20
CA ALA A 205 3.81 5.51 0.02
C ALA A 205 4.10 6.26 -1.30
N ILE A 206 4.99 5.72 -2.15
CA ILE A 206 5.25 6.28 -3.49
C ILE A 206 4.00 6.25 -4.36
N SER A 207 3.28 5.13 -4.37
CA SER A 207 2.08 4.94 -5.19
C SER A 207 0.98 5.91 -4.78
N MET A 208 0.84 6.19 -3.49
CA MET A 208 -0.10 7.19 -2.97
C MET A 208 0.26 8.60 -3.42
N VAL A 209 1.55 8.98 -3.36
CA VAL A 209 2.02 10.29 -3.87
C VAL A 209 1.78 10.40 -5.37
N LEU A 210 2.10 9.35 -6.14
CA LEU A 210 1.88 9.34 -7.58
C LEU A 210 0.40 9.43 -7.94
N ALA A 211 -0.47 8.71 -7.22
CA ALA A 211 -1.91 8.77 -7.42
C ALA A 211 -2.45 10.19 -7.15
N LEU A 212 -2.00 10.84 -6.08
CA LEU A 212 -2.36 12.22 -5.76
C LEU A 212 -1.94 13.19 -6.86
N VAL A 213 -0.69 13.10 -7.33
CA VAL A 213 -0.18 13.93 -8.44
C VAL A 213 -0.99 13.67 -9.72
N THR A 214 -1.30 12.41 -10.03
CA THR A 214 -2.09 12.03 -11.21
C THR A 214 -3.51 12.62 -11.15
N ALA A 215 -4.18 12.57 -10.00
CA ALA A 215 -5.48 13.19 -9.83
C ALA A 215 -5.44 14.72 -10.01
N LEU A 216 -4.38 15.38 -9.54
CA LEU A 216 -4.20 16.83 -9.74
C LEU A 216 -3.94 17.19 -11.21
N ILE A 217 -3.31 16.30 -11.98
CA ILE A 217 -3.05 16.48 -13.42
C ILE A 217 -4.32 16.26 -14.25
N LEU A 218 -5.11 15.25 -13.89
CA LEU A 218 -6.26 14.85 -14.70
C LEU A 218 -7.58 15.48 -14.23
N ASP A 219 -7.57 16.20 -13.11
CA ASP A 219 -8.74 16.78 -12.43
C ASP A 219 -9.83 15.73 -12.07
N ILE A 220 -9.41 14.47 -11.92
CA ILE A 220 -10.29 13.32 -11.62
C ILE A 220 -10.39 13.12 -10.11
N SER A 221 -10.79 14.18 -9.39
CA SER A 221 -10.91 14.16 -7.92
C SER A 221 -11.91 13.12 -7.40
N GLY A 222 -12.91 12.74 -8.20
CA GLY A 222 -13.99 11.82 -7.81
C GLY A 222 -13.71 10.31 -7.94
N GLN A 223 -12.75 9.87 -8.78
CA GLN A 223 -12.38 8.45 -8.93
C GLN A 223 -11.10 8.06 -8.19
N LEU A 224 -10.42 9.04 -7.59
CA LEU A 224 -9.19 8.82 -6.86
C LEU A 224 -9.41 7.89 -5.64
N SER A 225 -10.57 7.97 -5.00
CA SER A 225 -10.89 7.19 -3.80
C SER A 225 -10.96 5.68 -4.05
N SER A 226 -11.55 5.23 -5.16
CA SER A 226 -11.65 3.80 -5.50
C SER A 226 -10.31 3.22 -5.97
N MET A 227 -9.56 3.98 -6.76
CA MET A 227 -8.21 3.57 -7.21
C MET A 227 -7.20 3.53 -6.06
N LEU A 228 -7.26 4.51 -5.13
CA LEU A 228 -6.45 4.52 -3.90
C LEU A 228 -6.80 3.34 -2.99
N LEU A 229 -8.09 3.03 -2.83
CA LEU A 229 -8.53 1.89 -2.02
C LEU A 229 -8.04 0.56 -2.62
N SER A 230 -8.12 0.40 -3.94
CA SER A 230 -7.61 -0.79 -4.63
C SER A 230 -6.08 -0.92 -4.56
N LEU A 231 -5.31 0.18 -4.63
CA LEU A 231 -3.85 0.15 -4.48
C LEU A 231 -3.42 -0.10 -3.02
N ALA A 232 -4.15 0.44 -2.03
CA ALA A 232 -3.86 0.25 -0.62
C ALA A 232 -4.18 -1.17 -0.13
N TYR A 233 -5.21 -1.82 -0.68
CA TYR A 233 -5.67 -3.14 -0.27
C TYR A 233 -5.24 -4.29 -1.22
N GLY A 234 -4.70 -4.00 -2.40
CA GLY A 234 -4.75 -4.94 -3.53
C GLY A 234 -3.46 -5.61 -3.98
N LEU A 235 -2.34 -5.51 -3.25
CA LEU A 235 -1.13 -6.24 -3.65
C LEU A 235 -0.72 -7.27 -2.59
N PRO A 236 -1.09 -8.56 -2.76
CA PRO A 236 -0.32 -9.68 -2.20
C PRO A 236 1.19 -9.48 -2.48
N ASN A 237 2.08 -10.20 -1.78
CA ASN A 237 3.52 -9.94 -1.97
C ASN A 237 3.85 -10.00 -3.48
N SER A 238 4.76 -9.13 -3.91
CA SER A 238 5.22 -9.18 -5.30
C SER A 238 5.68 -10.60 -5.59
N ARG A 239 5.42 -11.13 -6.80
CA ARG A 239 5.91 -12.47 -7.19
C ARG A 239 7.42 -12.61 -6.97
N ILE A 240 8.15 -11.51 -7.04
CA ILE A 240 9.59 -11.43 -6.73
C ILE A 240 9.85 -11.66 -5.24
N GLN A 241 9.05 -11.03 -4.37
CA GLN A 241 9.16 -11.19 -2.91
C GLN A 241 8.75 -12.60 -2.45
N GLU A 242 7.72 -13.19 -3.05
CA GLU A 242 7.35 -14.59 -2.77
C GLU A 242 8.47 -15.55 -3.16
N ALA A 243 8.99 -15.43 -4.39
CA ALA A 243 10.08 -16.29 -4.85
C ALA A 243 11.36 -16.13 -4.01
N GLU A 244 11.66 -14.91 -3.59
CA GLU A 244 12.78 -14.62 -2.68
C GLU A 244 12.54 -15.20 -1.27
N ALA A 245 11.32 -15.11 -0.75
CA ALA A 245 10.95 -15.71 0.52
C ALA A 245 11.00 -17.25 0.47
N ASP A 246 10.60 -17.86 -0.64
CA ASP A 246 10.72 -19.31 -0.86
C ASP A 246 12.19 -19.74 -0.89
N GLU A 247 13.04 -19.06 -1.66
CA GLU A 247 14.46 -19.36 -1.76
C GLU A 247 15.14 -19.25 -0.38
N MET A 248 14.92 -18.13 0.32
CA MET A 248 15.47 -17.89 1.65
C MET A 248 14.91 -18.86 2.68
N GLY A 249 13.61 -19.15 2.64
CA GLY A 249 12.93 -20.07 3.54
C GLY A 249 13.50 -21.48 3.42
N LEU A 250 13.69 -21.97 2.20
CA LEU A 250 14.32 -23.28 1.93
C LEU A 250 15.78 -23.31 2.39
N MET A 251 16.54 -22.21 2.23
CA MET A 251 17.90 -22.10 2.76
C MET A 251 17.94 -22.16 4.29
N ILE A 252 17.07 -21.41 4.97
CA ILE A 252 16.95 -21.40 6.44
C ILE A 252 16.58 -22.80 6.93
N MET A 253 15.60 -23.42 6.28
CA MET A 253 15.12 -24.76 6.57
C MET A 253 16.23 -25.82 6.42
N SER A 254 16.96 -25.79 5.29
CA SER A 254 18.09 -26.70 5.02
C SER A 254 19.21 -26.54 6.04
N LYS A 255 19.64 -25.30 6.33
CA LYS A 255 20.66 -24.99 7.35
C LYS A 255 20.25 -25.42 8.76
N SER A 256 18.95 -25.51 9.02
CA SER A 256 18.38 -25.94 10.30
C SER A 256 18.18 -27.46 10.39
N CYS A 257 18.64 -28.22 9.38
CA CYS A 257 18.52 -29.67 9.26
C CYS A 257 17.08 -30.18 9.19
N PHE A 258 16.20 -29.45 8.48
CA PHE A 258 14.89 -29.94 8.05
C PHE A 258 14.94 -30.34 6.57
N ASN A 259 14.06 -31.26 6.13
CA ASN A 259 14.02 -31.73 4.75
C ASN A 259 13.25 -30.74 3.84
N PRO A 260 13.90 -29.99 2.93
CA PRO A 260 13.23 -28.98 2.09
C PRO A 260 12.15 -29.54 1.17
N GLU A 261 12.14 -30.85 0.89
CA GLU A 261 11.05 -31.51 0.14
C GLU A 261 9.70 -31.39 0.84
N GLY A 262 9.68 -31.16 2.17
CA GLY A 262 8.46 -30.87 2.92
C GLY A 262 7.69 -29.66 2.40
N ALA A 263 8.36 -28.71 1.75
CA ALA A 263 7.73 -27.53 1.15
C ALA A 263 6.95 -27.85 -0.13
N VAL A 264 7.30 -28.91 -0.86
CA VAL A 264 6.67 -29.26 -2.15
C VAL A 264 5.26 -29.80 -1.96
N ASN A 265 4.96 -30.32 -0.76
CA ASN A 265 3.69 -30.97 -0.44
C ASN A 265 2.67 -30.05 0.24
N LEU A 266 2.97 -28.73 0.31
CA LEU A 266 2.13 -27.68 0.90
C LEU A 266 1.49 -26.83 -0.19
#